data_AF-A0A256FRI0-F1
#
_entry.id   AF-A0A256FRI0-F1
#
_cell.length_a   1.000
_cell.length_b   1.000
_cell.length_c   1.000
_cell.angle_alpha   90.00
_cell.angle_beta   90.00
_cell.angle_gamma   90.00
#
_symmetry.space_group_name_H-M   'P 1'
#
loop_
_entity.id
_entity.type
_entity.pdbx_description
1 polymer ?
#
loop_
_entity_poly.entity_id
_entity_poly.type
_entity_poly.pdbx_seq_one_letter_code
_entity_poly.pdbx_strand_id
1 'polypeptide(L)'
;MADNQTPMRAPWGDIAPGLTEITDTVLFDDVWMRPGLSPRDRSLITVASLIALYRSNELPFHLKKALENGVTRDEIVEIVTHLAFYSGWPTASTAIAIIRQAFEDVDRQQSAADHERRT
;
A
#
# COMPACT_ATOMS: atom_id res chain seq x y z
N MET A 1 18.31 -14.66 27.25
CA MET A 1 18.20 -13.97 25.95
C MET A 1 16.84 -14.34 25.41
N ALA A 2 15.91 -13.37 25.40
CA ALA A 2 14.55 -13.64 24.96
C ALA A 2 14.57 -13.84 23.44
N ASP A 3 14.18 -15.02 23.02
CA ASP A 3 13.89 -15.38 21.64
C ASP A 3 12.64 -14.58 21.21
N ASN A 4 12.86 -13.36 20.75
CA ASN A 4 11.82 -12.53 20.17
C ASN A 4 11.83 -12.76 18.66
N GLN A 5 11.36 -13.94 18.23
CA GLN A 5 10.98 -14.12 16.84
C GLN A 5 9.72 -13.28 16.58
N THR A 6 9.95 -11.99 16.27
CA THR A 6 8.97 -11.18 15.55
C THR A 6 8.54 -12.00 14.34
N PRO A 7 7.24 -12.32 14.17
CA PRO A 7 6.80 -13.11 13.03
C PRO A 7 7.25 -12.38 11.78
N MET A 8 8.11 -13.05 11.01
CA MET A 8 8.76 -12.54 9.80
C MET A 8 7.66 -12.03 8.86
N ARG A 9 7.41 -10.72 8.82
CA ARG A 9 6.31 -10.14 8.03
C ARG A 9 6.58 -10.23 6.54
N ALA A 10 7.85 -10.32 6.15
CA ALA A 10 8.25 -10.39 4.75
C ALA A 10 8.35 -11.86 4.28
N PRO A 11 7.74 -12.22 3.14
CA PRO A 11 7.70 -13.60 2.62
C PRO A 11 9.04 -14.10 2.06
N TRP A 12 10.14 -13.37 2.29
CA TRP A 12 11.46 -13.61 1.70
C TRP A 12 12.56 -13.82 2.73
N GLY A 13 12.23 -13.93 4.02
CA GLY A 13 13.27 -13.94 5.07
C GLY A 13 14.09 -15.21 5.16
N ASP A 14 13.67 -16.29 4.49
CA ASP A 14 14.48 -17.49 4.25
C ASP A 14 15.64 -17.24 3.26
N ILE A 15 15.45 -16.31 2.31
CA ILE A 15 16.44 -15.93 1.29
C ILE A 15 17.23 -14.68 1.70
N ALA A 16 16.55 -13.69 2.30
CA ALA A 16 17.11 -12.38 2.61
C ALA A 16 16.70 -11.91 4.02
N PRO A 17 17.24 -12.54 5.09
CA PRO A 17 16.87 -12.23 6.46
C PRO A 17 17.17 -10.77 6.85
N GLY A 18 18.31 -10.22 6.43
CA GLY A 18 18.66 -8.82 6.73
C GLY A 18 17.72 -7.79 6.06
N LEU A 19 17.17 -8.11 4.88
CA LEU A 19 16.17 -7.26 4.24
C LEU A 19 14.85 -7.29 5.03
N THR A 20 14.49 -8.45 5.58
CA THR A 20 13.30 -8.58 6.43
C THR A 20 13.46 -7.75 7.70
N GLU A 21 14.62 -7.85 8.37
CA GLU A 21 14.91 -7.06 9.58
C GLU A 21 14.79 -5.55 9.32
N ILE A 22 15.38 -5.04 8.24
CA ILE A 22 15.30 -3.60 7.90
C ILE A 22 13.88 -3.20 7.49
N THR A 23 13.13 -4.08 6.83
CA THR A 23 11.72 -3.83 6.48
C THR A 23 10.86 -3.67 7.74
N ASP A 24 11.07 -4.51 8.75
CA ASP A 24 10.31 -4.40 9.99
C ASP A 24 10.78 -3.21 10.82
N THR A 25 12.08 -3.15 11.13
CA THR A 25 12.62 -2.20 12.11
C THR A 25 12.77 -0.77 11.57
N VAL A 26 13.31 -0.60 10.37
CA VAL A 26 13.60 0.73 9.80
C VAL A 26 12.40 1.26 9.03
N LEU A 27 11.80 0.45 8.16
CA LEU A 27 10.70 0.92 7.34
C LEU A 27 9.42 1.04 8.17
N PHE A 28 8.86 -0.06 8.66
CA PHE A 28 7.52 -0.01 9.28
C PHE A 28 7.52 0.50 10.72
N ASP A 29 8.50 0.14 11.55
CA ASP A 29 8.52 0.53 12.97
C ASP A 29 9.12 1.93 13.21
N ASP A 30 9.93 2.48 12.29
CA ASP A 30 10.45 3.86 12.36
C ASP A 30 9.84 4.76 11.27
N VAL A 31 10.27 4.62 10.00
CA VAL A 31 9.95 5.61 8.96
C VAL A 31 8.45 5.86 8.80
N TRP A 32 7.63 4.80 8.84
CA TRP A 32 6.17 4.90 8.77
C TRP A 32 5.50 5.49 10.02
N MET A 33 6.20 5.49 11.16
CA MET A 33 5.71 5.98 12.46
C MET A 33 6.15 7.43 12.76
N ARG A 34 7.05 8.02 11.96
CA ARG A 34 7.54 9.38 12.19
C ARG A 34 6.39 10.42 12.16
N PRO A 35 6.28 11.32 13.15
CA PRO A 35 5.09 12.14 13.37
C PRO A 35 4.89 13.29 12.37
N GLY A 36 5.91 13.65 11.58
CA GLY A 36 5.85 14.78 10.65
C GLY A 36 4.93 14.57 9.44
N LEU A 37 4.44 13.35 9.21
CA LEU A 37 3.48 13.05 8.14
C LEU A 37 2.53 11.96 8.63
N SER A 38 1.23 12.17 8.43
CA SER A 38 0.19 11.22 8.85
C SER A 38 0.30 9.89 8.08
N PRO A 39 -0.19 8.76 8.63
CA PRO A 39 -0.24 7.50 7.89
C PRO A 39 -1.01 7.61 6.56
N ARG A 40 -2.06 8.44 6.53
CA ARG A 40 -2.83 8.77 5.33
C ARG A 40 -1.94 9.39 4.26
N ASP A 41 -1.26 10.48 4.60
CA ASP A 41 -0.46 11.23 3.64
C ASP A 41 0.79 10.43 3.22
N ARG A 42 1.36 9.61 4.11
CA ARG A 42 2.41 8.65 3.76
C ARG A 42 1.96 7.65 2.72
N SER A 43 0.76 7.08 2.88
CA SER A 43 0.20 6.18 1.88
C SER A 43 -0.05 6.90 0.56
N LEU A 44 -0.59 8.12 0.60
CA LEU A 44 -0.85 8.94 -0.59
C LEU A 44 0.44 9.17 -1.40
N ILE A 45 1.52 9.64 -0.77
CA ILE A 45 2.79 9.87 -1.48
C ILE A 45 3.45 8.57 -1.95
N THR A 46 3.26 7.47 -1.21
CA THR A 46 3.81 6.17 -1.61
C THR A 46 3.10 5.66 -2.85
N VAL A 47 1.76 5.68 -2.88
CA VAL A 47 0.97 5.33 -4.08
C VAL A 47 1.37 6.19 -5.28
N ALA A 48 1.44 7.51 -5.11
CA ALA A 48 1.84 8.41 -6.17
C ALA A 48 3.25 8.08 -6.71
N SER A 49 4.20 7.79 -5.82
CA SER A 49 5.57 7.42 -6.19
C SER A 49 5.62 6.09 -6.95
N LEU A 50 4.86 5.08 -6.51
CA LEU A 50 4.82 3.77 -7.17
C LEU A 50 4.23 3.84 -8.57
N ILE A 51 3.19 4.66 -8.76
CA ILE A 51 2.61 4.94 -10.09
C ILE A 51 3.68 5.60 -10.97
N ALA A 52 4.28 6.70 -10.50
CA ALA A 52 5.26 7.45 -11.27
C ALA A 52 6.52 6.63 -11.64
N LEU A 53 6.91 5.66 -10.80
CA LEU A 53 8.09 4.81 -11.00
C LEU A 53 7.78 3.47 -11.69
N TYR A 54 6.56 3.23 -12.14
CA TYR A 54 6.15 1.95 -12.74
C TYR A 54 6.37 0.73 -11.82
N ARG A 55 6.24 0.90 -10.50
CA ARG A 55 6.35 -0.19 -9.52
C ARG A 55 4.98 -0.83 -9.29
N SER A 56 4.41 -1.35 -10.36
CA SER A 56 3.07 -1.93 -10.40
C SER A 56 2.91 -3.17 -9.52
N ASN A 57 3.99 -3.91 -9.24
CA ASN A 57 4.00 -5.07 -8.35
C ASN A 57 3.71 -4.72 -6.89
N GLU A 58 4.15 -3.54 -6.42
CA GLU A 58 3.94 -3.10 -5.03
C GLU A 58 2.64 -2.30 -4.86
N LEU A 59 2.09 -1.78 -5.97
CA LEU A 59 0.93 -0.90 -5.97
C LEU A 59 -0.33 -1.51 -5.33
N PRO A 60 -0.69 -2.80 -5.53
CA PRO A 60 -1.87 -3.40 -4.90
C PRO A 60 -1.84 -3.33 -3.37
N PHE A 61 -0.70 -3.67 -2.76
CA PHE A 61 -0.53 -3.63 -1.31
C PHE A 61 -0.69 -2.20 -0.78
N HIS A 62 -0.04 -1.23 -1.44
CA HIS A 62 -0.07 0.15 -0.99
C HIS A 62 -1.41 0.86 -1.27
N LEU A 63 -2.17 0.46 -2.29
CA LEU A 63 -3.54 0.94 -2.50
C LEU A 63 -4.48 0.50 -1.38
N LYS A 64 -4.42 -0.78 -0.98
CA LYS A 64 -5.19 -1.29 0.16
C LYS A 64 -4.83 -0.52 1.43
N LYS A 65 -3.54 -0.38 1.72
CA LYS A 65 -3.05 0.36 2.89
C LYS A 65 -3.40 1.85 2.84
N ALA A 66 -3.51 2.45 1.65
CA ALA A 66 -3.97 3.83 1.50
C ALA A 66 -5.44 3.99 1.89
N LEU A 67 -6.31 3.08 1.43
CA LEU A 67 -7.72 3.06 1.80
C LEU A 67 -7.91 2.83 3.31
N GLU A 68 -7.17 1.87 3.89
CA GLU A 68 -7.18 1.60 5.33
C GLU A 68 -6.73 2.81 6.16
N ASN A 69 -5.75 3.58 5.66
CA ASN A 69 -5.26 4.81 6.30
C ASN A 69 -6.13 6.04 5.99
N GLY A 70 -7.23 5.90 5.26
CA GLY A 70 -8.21 6.99 5.02
C GLY A 70 -7.95 7.86 3.79
N VAL A 71 -7.14 7.42 2.83
CA VAL A 71 -7.14 7.99 1.47
C VAL A 71 -8.42 7.53 0.78
N THR A 72 -9.17 8.43 0.16
CA THR A 72 -10.45 8.08 -0.48
C THR A 72 -10.25 7.51 -1.89
N ARG A 73 -11.27 6.82 -2.41
CA ARG A 73 -11.27 6.35 -3.80
C ARG A 73 -11.14 7.52 -4.78
N ASP A 74 -11.85 8.62 -4.52
CA ASP A 74 -11.81 9.83 -5.35
C ASP A 74 -10.41 10.44 -5.37
N GLU A 75 -9.73 10.48 -4.22
CA GLU A 75 -8.35 10.95 -4.14
C GLU A 75 -7.38 10.07 -4.92
N ILE A 76 -7.55 8.74 -4.88
CA ILE A 76 -6.76 7.80 -5.69
C ILE A 76 -6.98 8.03 -7.19
N VAL A 77 -8.24 8.28 -7.60
CA VAL A 77 -8.60 8.60 -8.99
C VAL A 77 -7.98 9.94 -9.43
N GLU A 78 -7.97 10.94 -8.56
CA GLU A 78 -7.34 12.23 -8.86
C GLU A 78 -5.81 12.12 -8.92
N ILE A 79 -5.17 11.32 -8.05
CA ILE A 79 -3.72 11.07 -8.12
C ILE A 79 -3.33 10.48 -9.47
N VAL A 80 -4.03 9.44 -9.94
CA VAL A 80 -3.68 8.80 -11.21
C VAL A 80 -3.94 9.74 -12.40
N THR A 81 -5.01 10.54 -12.35
CA THR A 81 -5.32 11.55 -13.37
C THR A 81 -4.25 12.65 -13.41
N HIS A 82 -3.84 13.14 -12.25
CA HIS A 82 -2.79 14.16 -12.13
C HIS A 82 -1.45 13.64 -12.64
N LEU A 83 -1.09 12.41 -12.25
CA LEU A 83 0.18 11.79 -12.65
C LEU A 83 0.28 11.45 -14.14
N ALA A 84 -0.83 11.35 -14.86
CA ALA A 84 -0.81 11.21 -16.32
C ALA A 84 -0.06 12.38 -16.99
N PHE A 85 -0.11 13.58 -16.40
CA PHE A 85 0.57 14.78 -16.91
C PHE A 85 2.04 14.86 -16.47
N TYR A 86 2.36 14.40 -15.25
CA TYR A 86 3.70 14.57 -14.65
C TYR A 86 4.62 13.37 -14.82
N SER A 87 4.06 12.16 -14.99
CA SER A 87 4.80 10.91 -15.16
C SER A 87 4.48 10.18 -16.47
N GLY A 88 3.60 10.77 -17.29
CA GLY A 88 3.22 10.26 -18.60
C GLY A 88 1.96 9.40 -18.58
N TRP A 89 1.20 9.43 -19.66
CA TRP A 89 -0.01 8.62 -19.84
C TRP A 89 0.17 7.12 -19.57
N PRO A 90 1.30 6.49 -19.96
CA PRO A 90 1.51 5.06 -19.75
C PRO A 90 1.54 4.61 -18.27
N THR A 91 2.04 5.44 -17.35
CA THR A 91 2.06 5.11 -15.90
C THR A 91 0.63 5.10 -15.35
N ALA A 92 -0.16 6.12 -15.71
CA ALA A 92 -1.54 6.27 -15.32
C ALA A 92 -2.43 5.14 -15.87
N SER A 93 -2.31 4.81 -17.16
CA SER A 93 -3.13 3.77 -17.79
C SER A 93 -2.88 2.39 -17.19
N THR A 94 -1.62 2.09 -16.83
CA THR A 94 -1.25 0.84 -16.14
C THR A 94 -1.81 0.80 -14.72
N ALA A 95 -1.73 1.93 -13.99
CA ALA A 95 -2.24 2.03 -12.63
C ALA A 95 -3.76 1.87 -12.56
N ILE A 96 -4.53 2.38 -13.53
CA ILE A 96 -6.01 2.31 -13.52
C ILE A 96 -6.53 0.87 -13.43
N ALA A 97 -5.93 -0.08 -14.16
CA ALA A 97 -6.34 -1.49 -14.11
C ALA A 97 -6.13 -2.08 -12.70
N ILE A 98 -5.02 -1.73 -12.06
CA ILE A 98 -4.66 -2.19 -10.72
C ILE A 98 -5.56 -1.54 -9.65
N ILE A 99 -5.84 -0.23 -9.79
CA ILE A 99 -6.73 0.52 -8.91
C ILE A 99 -8.14 -0.09 -8.93
N ARG A 100 -8.66 -0.41 -10.12
CA ARG A 100 -9.95 -1.10 -10.26
C ARG A 100 -9.96 -2.40 -9.47
N GLN A 101 -8.94 -3.24 -9.64
CA GLN A 101 -8.88 -4.52 -8.95
C GLN A 101 -8.82 -4.35 -7.42
N ALA A 102 -8.02 -3.40 -6.94
CA ALA A 102 -7.90 -3.11 -5.52
C ALA A 102 -9.22 -2.64 -4.91
N PHE A 103 -10.00 -1.83 -5.62
CA PHE A 103 -11.33 -1.39 -5.16
C PHE A 103 -12.30 -2.56 -5.04
N GLU A 104 -12.31 -3.47 -6.02
CA GLU A 104 -13.15 -4.66 -5.99
C GLU A 104 -12.75 -5.62 -4.86
N ASP A 105 -11.45 -5.77 -4.59
CA ASP A 105 -10.95 -6.60 -3.48
C ASP A 105 -11.43 -6.08 -2.13
N VAL A 106 -11.37 -4.76 -1.92
CA VAL A 106 -11.84 -4.13 -0.68
C VAL A 106 -13.36 -4.28 -0.54
N ASP A 107 -14.14 -4.10 -1.61
CA ASP A 107 -15.60 -4.28 -1.58
C ASP A 107 -15.99 -5.73 -1.25
N ARG A 108 -15.28 -6.71 -1.81
CA ARG A 108 -15.47 -8.13 -1.49
C ARG A 108 -15.18 -8.43 -0.02
N GLN A 109 -14.08 -7.90 0.52
CA GLN A 109 -13.69 -8.10 1.91
C GLN A 109 -14.69 -7.47 2.89
N GLN A 110 -15.17 -6.26 2.60
CA GLN A 110 -16.21 -5.59 3.39
C GLN A 110 -17.52 -6.38 3.39
N SER A 111 -17.95 -6.86 2.22
CA SER A 111 -19.17 -7.66 2.08
C SER A 111 -19.10 -8.97 2.88
N ALA A 112 -17.94 -9.64 2.87
CA ALA A 112 -17.72 -10.86 3.65
C ALA A 112 -17.73 -10.58 5.16
N ALA A 113 -17.02 -9.55 5.62
CA ALA A 113 -16.98 -9.18 7.04
C ALA A 113 -18.35 -8.76 7.58
N ASP A 114 -19.19 -8.13 6.75
CA ASP A 114 -20.55 -7.74 7.14
C ASP A 114 -21.50 -8.94 7.17
N HIS A 115 -21.25 -9.97 6.35
CA HIS A 115 -21.97 -11.24 6.41
C HIS A 115 -21.65 -11.99 7.72
N GLU A 116 -20.37 -12.11 8.07
CA GLU A 116 -19.92 -12.76 9.32
C GLU A 116 -20.44 -12.05 10.58
N ARG A 117 -20.55 -10.72 10.57
CA ARG A 117 -21.10 -9.96 11.71
C ARG A 117 -22.61 -10.12 11.89
N ARG A 118 -23.32 -10.66 10.89
CA ARG A 118 -24.78 -10.89 10.92
C ARG A 118 -25.17 -12.32 11.25
N THR A 119 -24.22 -13.25 11.24
CA THR A 119 -24.39 -14.68 11.61
C THR A 119 -23.97 -14.93 13.04
#